data_AF-A0A966VYM8-F1
#
_entry.id   AF-A0A966VYM8-F1
#
_cell.length_a   1.000
_cell.length_b   1.000
_cell.length_c   1.000
_cell.angle_alpha   90.00
_cell.angle_beta   90.00
_cell.angle_gamma   90.00
#
_symmetry.space_group_name_H-M   'P 1'
#
loop_
_entity.id
_entity.type
_entity.pdbx_description
1 polymer ?
#
loop_
_entity_poly.entity_id
_entity_poly.type
_entity_poly.pdbx_seq_one_letter_code
_entity_poly.pdbx_strand_id
1 'polypeptide(L)'
;MLGSLIVAFADRLPMPVQRSLSFLPIQVHPAARQDAQGTLDWRLQMWRVVLPEVPQYLWLGKGYTFSGTDYQLMQEAIRRGLFTAYEDTLVSGNYHNGLLTLIIPFGLPGTLAFTAFLLAGWRVLHRNYQHGPVSLSRVNTFLIAYFSARLIFYLVFYGQFDIDLMVFTGVVALSLSLNGGVHAPPSGQRPLPLRPPGPVPA
;
A
#
# COMPACT_ATOMS: atom_id res chain seq x y z
N MET A 1 22.28 15.98 16.17
CA MET A 1 21.95 17.31 16.74
C MET A 1 20.48 17.68 16.54
N LEU A 2 19.92 17.58 15.33
CA LEU A 2 18.49 17.90 15.10
C LEU A 2 17.52 17.02 15.92
N GLY A 3 17.74 15.70 15.95
CA GLY A 3 16.90 14.77 16.73
C GLY A 3 16.93 15.02 18.24
N SER A 4 18.08 15.46 18.77
CA SER A 4 18.26 15.79 20.19
C SER A 4 17.43 17.01 20.60
N LEU A 5 17.35 18.02 19.73
CA LEU A 5 16.51 19.20 19.94
C LEU A 5 15.02 18.87 19.87
N ILE A 6 14.61 18.00 18.95
CA ILE A 6 13.22 17.54 18.84
C ILE A 6 12.76 16.86 20.14
N VAL A 7 13.62 16.03 20.75
CA VAL A 7 13.30 15.37 22.02
C VAL A 7 13.20 16.35 23.19
N ALA A 8 14.10 17.33 23.27
CA ALA A 8 14.15 18.30 24.38
C ALA A 8 12.96 19.26 24.41
N PHE A 9 12.32 19.51 23.26
CA PHE A 9 11.20 20.45 23.13
C PHE A 9 9.90 19.78 22.65
N ALA A 10 9.80 18.45 22.75
CA ALA A 10 8.69 17.68 22.21
C ALA A 10 7.31 18.13 22.75
N ASP A 11 7.23 18.54 24.01
CA ASP A 11 6.03 19.04 24.69
C ASP A 11 5.55 20.42 24.19
N ARG A 12 6.41 21.16 23.49
CA ARG A 12 6.12 22.49 22.91
C ARG A 12 5.79 22.44 21.42
N LEU A 13 5.95 21.30 20.76
CA LEU A 13 5.64 21.14 19.34
C LEU A 13 4.12 21.16 19.10
N PRO A 14 3.65 21.42 17.87
CA PRO A 14 2.23 21.29 17.55
C PRO A 14 1.69 19.89 17.85
N MET A 15 0.43 19.80 18.30
CA MET A 15 -0.21 18.53 18.72
C MET A 15 -0.04 17.37 17.73
N PRO A 16 -0.15 17.54 16.39
CA PRO A 16 0.08 16.45 15.45
C PRO A 16 1.50 15.89 15.48
N VAL A 17 2.49 16.74 15.75
CA VAL A 17 3.91 16.33 15.88
C VAL A 17 4.13 15.62 17.20
N GLN A 18 3.51 16.09 18.29
CA GLN A 18 3.56 15.38 19.57
C GLN A 18 2.95 13.98 19.47
N ARG A 19 1.82 13.86 18.76
CA ARG A 19 1.13 12.59 18.51
C ARG A 19 1.99 11.62 17.69
N SER A 20 2.73 12.09 16.69
CA SER A 20 3.61 11.22 15.91
C SER A 20 4.84 10.75 16.69
N LEU A 21 5.25 11.50 17.72
CA LEU A 21 6.39 11.16 18.59
C LEU A 21 5.98 10.39 19.86
N SER A 22 4.69 10.26 20.15
CA SER A 22 4.20 9.75 21.45
C SER A 22 4.50 8.27 21.71
N PHE A 23 4.94 7.52 20.69
CA PHE A 23 5.41 6.14 20.83
C PHE A 23 6.79 6.04 21.47
N LEU A 24 7.57 7.12 21.46
CA LEU A 24 8.88 7.19 22.11
C LEU A 24 8.72 7.41 23.62
N PRO A 25 9.68 6.97 24.44
CA PRO A 25 9.68 7.21 25.88
C PRO A 25 10.09 8.66 26.22
N ILE A 26 9.43 9.65 25.62
CA ILE A 26 9.69 11.09 25.80
C ILE A 26 8.43 11.80 26.33
N GLN A 27 8.62 13.00 26.86
CA GLN A 27 7.53 13.80 27.38
C GLN A 27 6.77 14.47 26.23
N VAL A 28 5.47 14.19 26.16
CA VAL A 28 4.50 14.80 25.25
C VAL A 28 3.23 15.11 26.03
N HIS A 29 2.37 15.96 25.50
CA HIS A 29 1.09 16.27 26.12
C HIS A 29 0.23 14.99 26.28
N PRO A 30 -0.40 14.74 27.45
CA PRO A 30 -1.19 13.53 27.69
C PRO A 30 -2.29 13.29 26.64
N ALA A 31 -2.97 14.36 26.22
CA ALA A 31 -4.00 14.26 25.17
C ALA A 31 -3.44 13.76 23.83
N ALA A 32 -2.21 14.11 23.45
CA ALA A 32 -1.60 13.64 22.21
C ALA A 32 -1.29 12.14 22.29
N ARG A 33 -0.84 11.66 23.44
CA ARG A 33 -0.62 10.23 23.69
C ARG A 33 -1.93 9.44 23.70
N GLN A 34 -2.97 9.95 24.37
CA GLN A 34 -4.28 9.32 24.42
C GLN A 34 -4.91 9.23 23.02
N ASP A 35 -4.80 10.28 22.22
CA ASP A 35 -5.31 10.29 20.84
C ASP A 35 -4.57 9.29 19.92
N ALA A 36 -3.24 9.22 20.02
CA ALA A 36 -2.45 8.23 19.31
C ALA A 36 -2.85 6.79 19.70
N GLN A 37 -3.01 6.54 21.01
CA GLN A 37 -3.44 5.25 21.54
C GLN A 37 -4.85 4.89 21.06
N GLY A 38 -5.79 5.84 21.09
CA GLY A 38 -7.16 5.65 20.62
C GLY A 38 -7.23 5.20 19.16
N THR A 39 -6.36 5.72 18.29
CA THR A 39 -6.28 5.30 16.87
C THR A 39 -5.80 3.85 16.72
N LEU A 40 -4.93 3.37 17.60
CA LEU A 40 -4.45 1.99 17.59
C LEU A 40 -5.50 1.04 18.18
N ASP A 41 -6.06 1.39 19.33
CA ASP A 41 -7.09 0.60 20.02
C ASP A 41 -8.29 0.39 19.11
N TRP A 42 -8.71 1.43 18.41
CA TRP A 42 -9.79 1.37 17.43
C TRP A 42 -9.51 0.34 16.32
N ARG A 43 -8.31 0.34 15.72
CA ARG A 43 -7.92 -0.64 14.69
C ARG A 43 -7.94 -2.06 15.23
N LEU A 44 -7.33 -2.28 16.40
CA LEU A 44 -7.27 -3.59 17.02
C LEU A 44 -8.65 -4.15 17.37
N GLN A 45 -9.56 -3.29 17.87
CA GLN A 45 -10.94 -3.67 18.15
C GLN A 45 -11.69 -4.06 16.87
N MET A 46 -11.65 -3.21 15.84
CA MET A 46 -12.24 -3.51 14.54
C MET A 46 -11.70 -4.83 13.98
N TRP A 47 -10.38 -5.04 14.00
CA TRP A 47 -9.77 -6.27 13.50
C TRP A 47 -10.25 -7.51 14.25
N ARG A 48 -10.39 -7.43 15.59
CA ARG A 48 -10.96 -8.53 16.38
C ARG A 48 -12.39 -8.87 15.99
N VAL A 49 -13.18 -7.86 15.59
CA VAL A 49 -14.57 -8.05 15.14
C VAL A 49 -14.63 -8.72 13.77
N VAL A 50 -13.79 -8.31 12.81
CA VAL A 50 -13.87 -8.79 11.41
C VAL A 50 -13.07 -10.05 11.13
N LEU A 51 -12.02 -10.35 11.92
CA LEU A 51 -11.17 -11.52 11.66
C LEU A 51 -11.97 -12.84 11.64
N PRO A 52 -12.99 -13.06 12.49
CA PRO A 52 -13.87 -14.22 12.41
C PRO A 52 -14.68 -14.35 11.11
N GLU A 53 -14.85 -13.27 10.32
CA GLU A 53 -15.54 -13.32 9.02
C GLU A 53 -14.67 -13.94 7.92
N VAL A 54 -13.34 -13.98 8.09
CA VAL A 54 -12.40 -14.43 7.05
C VAL A 54 -12.73 -15.84 6.53
N PRO A 55 -13.00 -16.87 7.36
CA PRO A 55 -13.35 -18.21 6.87
C PRO A 55 -14.64 -18.22 6.03
N GLN A 56 -15.61 -17.35 6.33
CA GLN A 56 -16.88 -17.26 5.61
C GLN A 56 -16.69 -16.72 4.19
N TYR A 57 -15.78 -15.76 4.03
CA TYR A 57 -15.54 -15.08 2.76
C TYR A 57 -14.27 -15.52 2.04
N LEU A 58 -13.58 -16.54 2.56
CA LEU A 58 -12.28 -16.98 2.07
C LEU A 58 -12.28 -17.28 0.57
N TRP A 59 -13.31 -17.96 0.05
CA TRP A 59 -13.30 -18.44 -1.33
C TRP A 59 -13.75 -17.42 -2.37
N LEU A 60 -14.75 -16.59 -2.07
CA LEU A 60 -15.36 -15.70 -3.07
C LEU A 60 -15.38 -14.23 -2.65
N GLY A 61 -15.17 -13.94 -1.37
CA GLY A 61 -15.40 -12.61 -0.83
C GLY A 61 -16.88 -12.31 -0.63
N LYS A 62 -17.18 -11.25 0.12
CA LYS A 62 -18.55 -10.72 0.31
C LYS A 62 -18.94 -9.65 -0.73
N GLY A 63 -17.99 -9.16 -1.51
CA GLY A 63 -18.15 -7.99 -2.36
C GLY A 63 -18.23 -6.68 -1.56
N TYR A 64 -18.53 -5.58 -2.25
CA TYR A 64 -18.86 -4.29 -1.63
C TYR A 64 -20.38 -4.08 -1.51
N THR A 65 -21.17 -5.15 -1.64
CA THR A 65 -22.62 -5.04 -1.52
C THR A 65 -22.99 -4.99 -0.04
N PHE A 66 -23.63 -3.91 0.36
CA PHE A 66 -24.32 -3.80 1.65
C PHE A 66 -25.82 -3.74 1.39
N SER A 67 -26.64 -4.25 2.32
CA SER A 67 -28.08 -4.05 2.20
C SER A 67 -28.41 -2.59 2.51
N GLY A 68 -29.36 -2.00 1.78
CA GLY A 68 -29.84 -0.64 2.08
C GLY A 68 -30.37 -0.53 3.52
N THR A 69 -30.90 -1.62 4.05
CA THR A 69 -31.34 -1.77 5.44
C THR A 69 -30.16 -1.67 6.42
N ASP A 70 -29.05 -2.37 6.17
CA ASP A 70 -27.86 -2.30 7.04
C ASP A 70 -27.27 -0.90 7.06
N TYR A 71 -27.25 -0.23 5.90
CA TYR A 71 -26.81 1.17 5.82
C TYR A 71 -27.74 2.11 6.60
N GLN A 72 -29.07 1.93 6.50
CA GLN A 72 -30.03 2.75 7.24
C GLN A 72 -29.97 2.50 8.75
N LEU A 73 -29.85 1.24 9.18
CA LEU A 73 -29.69 0.88 10.59
C LEU A 73 -28.38 1.44 11.16
N MET A 74 -27.29 1.37 10.39
CA MET A 74 -26.03 2.01 10.73
C MET A 74 -26.21 3.53 10.89
N GLN A 75 -26.77 4.22 9.88
CA GLN A 75 -26.99 5.67 9.93
C GLN A 75 -27.84 6.09 11.15
N GLU A 76 -28.87 5.31 11.49
CA GLU A 76 -29.70 5.56 12.65
C GLU A 76 -28.94 5.30 13.98
N ALA A 77 -28.09 4.29 14.04
CA ALA A 77 -27.21 4.04 15.19
C ALA A 77 -26.21 5.20 15.40
N ILE A 78 -25.65 5.77 14.33
CA ILE A 78 -24.82 6.99 14.38
C ILE A 78 -25.62 8.14 14.98
N ARG A 79 -26.83 8.39 14.44
CA ARG A 79 -27.72 9.47 14.88
C ARG A 79 -28.07 9.39 16.35
N ARG A 80 -28.28 8.18 16.87
CA ARG A 80 -28.68 7.94 18.26
C ARG A 80 -27.51 7.94 19.24
N GLY A 81 -26.27 8.14 18.77
CA GLY A 81 -25.08 8.07 19.62
C GLY A 81 -24.83 6.69 20.21
N LEU A 82 -25.45 5.64 19.65
CA LEU A 82 -25.19 4.22 19.97
C LEU A 82 -23.92 3.71 19.26
N PHE A 83 -23.18 4.63 18.66
CA PHE A 83 -22.11 4.41 17.70
C PHE A 83 -20.92 3.74 18.36
N THR A 84 -20.59 2.53 17.90
CA THR A 84 -19.26 1.98 18.08
C THR A 84 -18.49 2.25 16.79
N ALA A 85 -17.36 2.94 16.89
CA ALA A 85 -16.71 3.61 15.76
C ALA A 85 -16.24 2.71 14.59
N TYR A 86 -16.49 1.40 14.60
CA TYR A 86 -16.09 0.45 13.57
C TYR A 86 -17.18 0.13 12.53
N GLU A 87 -18.45 0.49 12.77
CA GLU A 87 -19.58 0.04 11.95
C GLU A 87 -19.55 0.60 10.51
N ASP A 88 -19.10 1.85 10.32
CA ASP A 88 -18.92 2.45 8.99
C ASP A 88 -17.85 1.72 8.15
N THR A 89 -16.80 1.22 8.81
CA THR A 89 -15.77 0.40 8.15
C THR A 89 -16.21 -1.03 7.84
N LEU A 90 -17.16 -1.59 8.60
CA LEU A 90 -17.76 -2.89 8.31
C LEU A 90 -18.57 -2.86 7.01
N VAL A 91 -19.31 -1.77 6.81
CA VAL A 91 -20.16 -1.53 5.64
C VAL A 91 -19.32 -1.15 4.42
N SER A 92 -18.34 -0.27 4.58
CA SER A 92 -17.47 0.18 3.47
C SER A 92 -16.37 -0.81 3.09
N GLY A 93 -16.05 -1.79 3.96
CA GLY A 93 -14.95 -2.73 3.75
C GLY A 93 -13.55 -2.12 3.98
N ASN A 94 -13.49 -0.90 4.53
CA ASN A 94 -12.24 -0.19 4.78
C ASN A 94 -11.64 -0.58 6.14
N TYR A 95 -11.04 -1.75 6.21
CA TYR A 95 -10.50 -2.29 7.47
C TYR A 95 -9.15 -1.69 7.89
N HIS A 96 -8.60 -0.75 7.10
CA HIS A 96 -7.28 -0.17 7.32
C HIS A 96 -6.17 -1.21 7.52
N ASN A 97 -6.32 -2.35 6.87
CA ASN A 97 -5.39 -3.47 6.85
C ASN A 97 -5.38 -4.06 5.45
N GLY A 98 -4.22 -4.05 4.80
CA GLY A 98 -4.08 -4.41 3.40
C GLY A 98 -4.50 -5.85 3.05
N LEU A 99 -4.45 -6.78 4.00
CA LEU A 99 -4.91 -8.15 3.77
C LEU A 99 -6.41 -8.29 3.99
N LEU A 100 -6.94 -7.70 5.07
CA LEU A 100 -8.38 -7.77 5.37
C LEU A 100 -9.22 -7.07 4.30
N THR A 101 -8.74 -5.92 3.78
CA THR A 101 -9.40 -5.19 2.67
C THR A 101 -9.38 -5.95 1.34
N LEU A 102 -8.63 -7.05 1.23
CA LEU A 102 -8.61 -7.92 0.06
C LEU A 102 -9.43 -9.19 0.28
N ILE A 103 -9.11 -9.92 1.36
CA ILE A 103 -9.66 -11.26 1.57
C ILE A 103 -11.15 -11.24 1.90
N ILE A 104 -11.62 -10.23 2.64
CA ILE A 104 -13.03 -10.14 3.01
C ILE A 104 -13.88 -9.72 1.80
N PRO A 105 -13.54 -8.65 1.04
CA PRO A 105 -14.36 -8.27 -0.11
C PRO A 105 -14.22 -9.20 -1.32
N PHE A 106 -13.03 -9.75 -1.58
CA PHE A 106 -12.76 -10.46 -2.85
C PHE A 106 -12.36 -11.93 -2.71
N GLY A 107 -12.19 -12.44 -1.49
CA GLY A 107 -11.72 -13.79 -1.26
C GLY A 107 -10.33 -14.05 -1.85
N LEU A 108 -10.00 -15.34 -1.96
CA LEU A 108 -8.74 -15.81 -2.51
C LEU A 108 -8.52 -15.35 -3.96
N PRO A 109 -9.49 -15.42 -4.89
CA PRO A 109 -9.27 -15.00 -6.27
C PRO A 109 -8.82 -13.55 -6.39
N GLY A 110 -9.51 -12.61 -5.74
CA GLY A 110 -9.12 -11.20 -5.80
C GLY A 110 -7.83 -10.91 -5.05
N THR A 111 -7.61 -11.56 -3.91
CA THR A 111 -6.35 -11.44 -3.15
C THR A 111 -5.16 -11.91 -3.99
N LEU A 112 -5.29 -13.05 -4.67
CA LEU A 112 -4.26 -13.60 -5.56
C LEU A 112 -4.05 -12.72 -6.79
N ALA A 113 -5.13 -12.23 -7.42
CA ALA A 113 -5.04 -11.34 -8.58
C ALA A 113 -4.31 -10.03 -8.23
N PHE A 114 -4.66 -9.41 -7.09
CA PHE A 114 -4.00 -8.19 -6.63
C PHE A 114 -2.54 -8.45 -6.25
N THR A 115 -2.25 -9.57 -5.57
CA THR A 115 -0.87 -9.98 -5.27
C THR A 115 -0.06 -10.18 -6.55
N ALA A 116 -0.63 -10.85 -7.56
CA ALA A 116 0.01 -11.05 -8.85
C ALA A 116 0.30 -9.71 -9.55
N PHE A 117 -0.65 -8.77 -9.50
CA PHE A 117 -0.47 -7.40 -9.99
C PHE A 117 0.68 -6.69 -9.27
N LEU A 118 0.72 -6.72 -7.93
CA LEU A 118 1.80 -6.09 -7.15
C LEU A 118 3.18 -6.66 -7.51
N LEU A 119 3.27 -7.99 -7.65
CA LEU A 119 4.50 -8.66 -8.05
C LEU A 119 4.90 -8.32 -9.49
N ALA A 120 3.95 -8.25 -10.42
CA ALA A 120 4.21 -7.86 -11.81
C ALA A 120 4.64 -6.39 -11.90
N GLY A 121 3.94 -5.48 -11.22
CA GLY A 121 4.27 -4.07 -11.13
C GLY A 121 5.65 -3.84 -10.54
N TRP A 122 5.97 -4.50 -9.42
CA TRP A 122 7.32 -4.43 -8.83
C TRP A 122 8.39 -4.90 -9.81
N ARG A 123 8.17 -6.01 -10.53
CA ARG A 123 9.11 -6.51 -11.57
C ARG A 123 9.31 -5.51 -12.70
N VAL A 124 8.26 -4.83 -13.15
CA VAL A 124 8.34 -3.76 -14.16
C VAL A 124 9.22 -2.62 -13.65
N LEU A 125 8.95 -2.12 -12.45
CA LEU A 125 9.71 -1.03 -11.84
C LEU A 125 11.17 -1.42 -11.64
N HIS A 126 11.44 -2.63 -11.18
CA HIS A 126 12.78 -3.17 -11.00
C HIS A 126 13.56 -3.27 -12.31
N ARG A 127 12.90 -3.74 -13.37
CA ARG A 127 13.50 -3.78 -14.70
C ARG A 127 13.85 -2.41 -15.24
N ASN A 128 12.96 -1.43 -15.12
CA ASN A 128 13.21 -0.05 -15.55
C ASN A 128 14.27 0.63 -14.68
N TYR A 129 14.31 0.33 -13.38
CA TYR A 129 15.40 0.77 -12.49
C TYR A 129 16.77 0.21 -12.92
N GLN A 130 16.86 -1.08 -13.25
CA GLN A 130 18.12 -1.71 -13.60
C GLN A 130 18.61 -1.42 -15.03
N HIS A 131 17.69 -1.34 -15.99
CA HIS A 131 18.01 -1.35 -17.42
C HIS A 131 17.49 -0.13 -18.19
N GLY A 132 16.80 0.80 -17.50
CA GLY A 132 16.27 2.01 -18.12
C GLY A 132 17.37 3.03 -18.48
N PRO A 133 17.02 4.10 -19.22
CA PRO A 133 17.95 5.14 -19.62
C PRO A 133 18.60 5.83 -18.41
N VAL A 134 19.90 6.16 -18.53
CA VAL A 134 20.65 6.87 -17.47
C VAL A 134 19.99 8.21 -17.10
N SER A 135 19.37 8.89 -18.06
CA SER A 135 18.62 10.14 -17.86
C SER A 135 17.41 9.98 -16.92
N LEU A 136 16.82 8.78 -16.83
CA LEU A 136 15.68 8.47 -15.98
C LEU A 136 16.06 7.73 -14.70
N SER A 137 17.34 7.45 -14.46
CA SER A 137 17.83 6.66 -13.32
C SER A 137 17.25 7.12 -11.99
N ARG A 138 17.30 8.42 -11.67
CA ARG A 138 16.75 8.98 -10.42
C ARG A 138 15.25 8.78 -10.29
N VAL A 139 14.51 8.97 -11.38
CA VAL A 139 13.06 8.77 -11.39
C VAL A 139 12.74 7.29 -11.18
N ASN A 140 13.42 6.38 -11.89
CA ASN A 140 13.20 4.95 -11.74
C ASN A 140 13.55 4.46 -10.32
N THR A 141 14.64 4.97 -9.72
CA THR A 141 14.98 4.71 -8.31
C THR A 141 13.89 5.18 -7.38
N PHE A 142 13.38 6.40 -7.57
CA PHE A 142 12.29 6.93 -6.75
C PHE A 142 11.02 6.08 -6.88
N LEU A 143 10.61 5.72 -8.10
CA LEU A 143 9.37 4.97 -8.32
C LEU A 143 9.42 3.57 -7.69
N ILE A 144 10.53 2.83 -7.82
CA ILE A 144 10.65 1.52 -7.15
C ILE A 144 10.72 1.66 -5.63
N ALA A 145 11.44 2.66 -5.11
CA ALA A 145 11.53 2.90 -3.68
C ALA A 145 10.17 3.27 -3.09
N TYR A 146 9.44 4.18 -3.74
CA TYR A 146 8.11 4.60 -3.35
C TYR A 146 7.10 3.45 -3.42
N PHE A 147 7.08 2.68 -4.50
CA PHE A 147 6.22 1.50 -4.63
C PHE A 147 6.48 0.48 -3.52
N SER A 148 7.76 0.19 -3.24
CA SER A 148 8.16 -0.76 -2.21
C SER A 148 7.78 -0.28 -0.80
N ALA A 149 8.07 0.99 -0.50
CA ALA A 149 7.69 1.61 0.77
C ALA A 149 6.17 1.63 0.96
N ARG A 150 5.41 1.98 -0.09
CA ARG A 150 3.95 1.98 -0.06
C ARG A 150 3.39 0.57 0.12
N LEU A 151 3.98 -0.44 -0.51
CA LEU A 151 3.59 -1.85 -0.34
C LEU A 151 3.81 -2.32 1.11
N ILE A 152 4.96 -2.00 1.71
CA ILE A 152 5.21 -2.31 3.12
C ILE A 152 4.18 -1.58 4.01
N PHE A 153 3.92 -0.30 3.72
CA PHE A 153 2.94 0.48 4.47
C PHE A 153 1.54 -0.11 4.40
N TYR A 154 1.10 -0.48 3.19
CA TYR A 154 -0.17 -1.13 2.89
C TYR A 154 -0.38 -2.41 3.69
N LEU A 155 0.64 -3.28 3.73
CA LEU A 155 0.55 -4.58 4.39
C LEU A 155 0.63 -4.50 5.91
N VAL A 156 1.46 -3.60 6.45
CA VAL A 156 1.84 -3.62 7.87
C VAL A 156 1.12 -2.56 8.70
N PHE A 157 0.96 -1.35 8.18
CA PHE A 157 0.53 -0.21 8.98
C PHE A 157 -0.90 0.24 8.67
N TYR A 158 -1.21 0.40 7.39
CA TYR A 158 -2.50 0.88 6.91
C TYR A 158 -2.63 0.54 5.44
N GLY A 159 -3.66 -0.22 5.10
CA GLY A 159 -4.00 -0.52 3.72
C GLY A 159 -5.47 -0.35 3.45
N GLN A 160 -5.80 0.30 2.33
CA GLN A 160 -7.15 0.54 1.89
C GLN A 160 -7.20 0.36 0.36
N PHE A 161 -7.94 -0.67 -0.09
CA PHE A 161 -7.84 -1.17 -1.45
C PHE A 161 -8.07 -0.11 -2.55
N ASP A 162 -9.12 0.70 -2.46
CA ASP A 162 -9.50 1.68 -3.50
C ASP A 162 -8.44 2.76 -3.70
N ILE A 163 -7.92 3.33 -2.60
CA ILE A 163 -6.84 4.33 -2.64
C ILE A 163 -5.54 3.69 -3.13
N ASP A 164 -5.19 2.53 -2.57
CA ASP A 164 -3.90 1.90 -2.85
C ASP A 164 -3.82 1.31 -4.26
N LEU A 165 -4.93 0.81 -4.80
CA LEU A 165 -5.01 0.37 -6.20
C LEU A 165 -4.68 1.54 -7.14
N MET A 166 -5.26 2.72 -6.90
CA MET A 166 -4.98 3.92 -7.69
C MET A 166 -3.49 4.30 -7.60
N VAL A 167 -2.90 4.26 -6.41
CA VAL A 167 -1.49 4.59 -6.20
C VAL A 167 -0.57 3.61 -6.91
N PHE A 168 -0.74 2.30 -6.70
CA PHE A 168 0.12 1.29 -7.32
C PHE A 168 0.01 1.30 -8.84
N THR A 169 -1.21 1.40 -9.37
CA THR A 169 -1.45 1.47 -10.81
C THR A 169 -0.85 2.73 -11.40
N GLY A 170 -1.02 3.89 -10.74
CA GLY A 170 -0.45 5.16 -11.18
C GLY A 170 1.08 5.14 -11.23
N VAL A 171 1.74 4.55 -10.23
CA VAL A 171 3.21 4.43 -10.20
C VAL A 171 3.74 3.53 -11.32
N VAL A 172 3.09 2.39 -11.56
CA VAL A 172 3.46 1.47 -12.64
C VAL A 172 3.23 2.14 -14.00
N ALA A 173 2.07 2.76 -14.21
CA ALA A 173 1.73 3.45 -15.45
C ALA A 173 2.71 4.60 -15.74
N LEU A 174 3.03 5.42 -14.74
CA LEU A 174 4.00 6.51 -14.89
C LEU A 174 5.39 5.99 -15.28
N SER A 175 5.85 4.90 -14.65
CA SER A 175 7.13 4.27 -15.03
C SER A 175 7.12 3.80 -16.49
N LEU A 176 6.04 3.14 -16.92
CA LEU A 176 5.89 2.68 -18.30
C LEU A 176 5.86 3.85 -19.29
N SER A 177 5.10 4.91 -18.99
CA SER A 177 5.00 6.10 -19.86
C SER A 177 6.33 6.82 -20.02
N LEU A 178 7.11 6.96 -18.94
CA LEU A 178 8.41 7.64 -19.00
C LEU A 178 9.48 6.80 -19.69
N ASN A 179 9.50 5.49 -19.46
CA ASN A 179 10.50 4.58 -20.05
C ASN A 179 10.12 4.10 -21.46
N GLY A 180 8.92 4.40 -21.95
CA GLY A 180 8.43 3.88 -23.24
C GLY A 180 8.14 2.38 -23.22
N GLY A 181 7.88 1.80 -22.04
CA GLY A 181 7.62 0.38 -21.84
C GLY A 181 8.47 -0.26 -20.73
N VAL A 182 8.64 -1.57 -20.81
CA VAL A 182 9.45 -2.37 -19.88
C VAL A 182 10.80 -2.67 -20.50
N HIS A 183 11.88 -2.29 -19.84
CA HIS A 183 13.22 -2.65 -20.30
C HIS A 183 13.57 -4.11 -19.96
N ALA A 184 14.30 -4.76 -20.85
CA ALA A 184 14.84 -6.09 -20.64
C ALA A 184 16.37 -6.01 -20.52
N PRO A 185 17.03 -7.03 -19.92
CA PRO A 185 18.47 -7.17 -20.03
C PRO A 185 18.88 -7.12 -21.51
N PRO A 186 20.07 -6.58 -21.85
CA PRO A 186 20.59 -6.71 -23.19
C PRO A 186 20.60 -8.20 -23.55
N SER A 187 19.79 -8.61 -24.52
CA SER A 187 19.90 -9.95 -25.08
C SER A 187 21.33 -10.05 -25.60
N GLY A 188 22.16 -10.87 -24.94
CA GLY A 188 23.55 -11.08 -25.36
C GLY A 188 23.54 -11.25 -26.86
N GLN A 189 24.25 -10.38 -27.58
CA GLN A 189 24.33 -10.45 -29.03
C GLN A 189 24.68 -11.89 -29.38
N ARG A 190 23.72 -12.61 -29.97
CA ARG A 190 24.03 -13.91 -30.56
C ARG A 190 25.12 -13.61 -31.57
N PRO A 191 26.35 -14.18 -31.46
CA PRO A 191 27.40 -13.88 -32.40
C PRO A 191 26.84 -14.06 -33.80
N LEU A 192 26.89 -13.00 -34.62
CA LEU A 192 26.56 -13.13 -36.03
C LEU A 192 27.41 -14.29 -36.56
N PRO A 193 26.82 -15.29 -37.26
CA PRO A 193 27.60 -16.36 -37.84
C PRO A 193 28.73 -15.73 -38.66
N LEU A 194 29.98 -16.12 -38.37
CA LEU A 194 31.15 -15.64 -39.09
C LEU A 194 30.89 -15.81 -40.58
N ARG A 195 30.83 -14.69 -41.31
CA ARG A 195 30.70 -14.72 -42.77
C ARG A 195 31.94 -15.47 -43.29
N PRO A 196 31.78 -16.55 -44.07
CA PRO A 196 32.94 -17.24 -44.63
C PRO A 196 33.78 -16.25 -45.44
N PRO A 197 35.12 -16.39 -45.43
CA PRO A 197 35.99 -15.51 -46.19
C PRO A 197 35.54 -15.51 -47.66
N GLY A 198 35.37 -14.30 -48.22
CA GLY A 198 35.04 -14.14 -49.62
C GLY A 198 36.15 -14.72 -50.52
N PRO A 199 35.83 -15.09 -51.77
CA PRO A 199 36.81 -15.62 -52.70
C PRO A 199 37.97 -14.63 -52.88
N VAL A 200 39.19 -15.14 -52.77
CA VAL A 200 40.42 -14.38 -53.04
C VAL A 200 40.45 -14.11 -54.56
N PRO A 201 40.57 -12.84 -54.99
CA PRO A 201 40.71 -12.54 -56.40
C PRO A 201 42.03 -13.12 -56.94
N ALA A 202 41.96 -13.72 -58.14
CA ALA A 202 43.06 -14.35 -58.85
C ALA A 202 44.08 -13.35 -59.39
#